data_AF-A0A2E7DCC1-F1
#
_entry.id   AF-A0A2E7DCC1-F1
#
_cell.length_a   1.000
_cell.length_b   1.000
_cell.length_c   1.000
_cell.angle_alpha   90.00
_cell.angle_beta   90.00
_cell.angle_gamma   90.00
#
_symmetry.space_group_name_H-M   'P 1'
#
loop_
_entity.id
_entity.type
_entity.pdbx_description
1 polymer ?
#
loop_
_entity_poly.entity_id
_entity_poly.type
_entity_poly.pdbx_seq_one_letter_code
_entity_poly.pdbx_strand_id
1 'polypeptide(L)'
;MRVSIMSEIHETRLDRSLKNSAEPPGFSSLLDRLSLDNVRLAYRLYACFYDILFGRVCQPGRRSSVQLVNTEADQHILEVRVGTGPALPLYRGDTRIVGIDVS
;
A
#
# COMPACT_ATOMS: atom_id res chain seq x y z
N MET A 1 12.46 -13.58 14.94
CA MET A 1 11.77 -12.73 13.96
C MET A 1 11.99 -13.35 12.58
N ARG A 2 10.95 -13.87 11.92
CA ARG A 2 11.05 -14.45 10.57
C ARG A 2 9.84 -13.95 9.79
N VAL A 3 10.08 -13.00 8.90
CA VAL A 3 9.09 -12.43 7.97
C VAL A 3 9.26 -13.20 6.67
N SER A 4 8.20 -13.81 6.15
CA SER A 4 8.21 -14.53 4.87
C SER A 4 7.15 -13.90 3.98
N ILE A 5 7.60 -13.34 2.85
CA ILE A 5 6.75 -12.62 1.88
C ILE A 5 6.62 -13.51 0.63
N MET A 6 5.40 -13.69 0.12
CA MET A 6 5.11 -14.40 -1.12
C MET A 6 4.26 -13.46 -1.99
N SER A 7 4.85 -12.88 -3.04
CA SER A 7 4.16 -11.99 -3.98
C SER A 7 4.38 -12.44 -5.43
N GLU A 8 3.30 -12.84 -6.13
CA GLU A 8 3.40 -13.18 -7.57
C GLU A 8 2.02 -13.23 -8.30
N ILE A 9 1.14 -12.21 -8.26
CA ILE A 9 -0.10 -12.27 -9.09
C ILE A 9 -0.58 -10.94 -9.75
N HIS A 10 -0.04 -9.75 -9.47
CA HIS A 10 -0.76 -8.50 -9.86
C HIS A 10 -0.37 -7.84 -11.21
N GLU A 11 0.82 -8.12 -11.76
CA GLU A 11 1.35 -7.42 -12.96
C GLU A 11 0.67 -7.86 -14.27
N THR A 12 0.28 -9.13 -14.41
CA THR A 12 -0.05 -9.74 -15.70
C THR A 12 -1.41 -9.30 -16.30
N ARG A 13 -2.26 -8.60 -15.52
CA ARG A 13 -3.63 -8.25 -15.93
C ARG A 13 -3.78 -6.82 -16.46
N LEU A 14 -2.94 -5.89 -16.01
CA LEU A 14 -2.98 -4.48 -16.42
C LEU A 14 -2.48 -4.28 -17.86
N ASP A 15 -1.39 -4.95 -18.23
CA ASP A 15 -0.80 -4.88 -19.58
C ASP A 15 -1.74 -5.36 -20.70
N ARG A 16 -2.65 -6.28 -20.38
CA ARG A 16 -3.62 -6.83 -21.35
C ARG A 16 -4.79 -5.87 -21.60
N SER A 17 -5.14 -5.05 -20.62
CA SER A 17 -6.24 -4.09 -20.75
C SER A 17 -5.83 -2.85 -21.55
N LEU A 18 -4.57 -2.40 -21.43
CA LEU A 18 -4.05 -1.24 -22.17
C LEU A 18 -3.79 -1.54 -23.65
N LYS A 19 -3.52 -2.80 -24.01
CA LYS A 19 -3.29 -3.19 -25.42
C LYS A 19 -4.56 -3.33 -26.26
N ASN A 20 -5.74 -3.40 -25.66
CA ASN A 20 -7.00 -3.73 -26.36
C ASN A 20 -7.97 -2.55 -26.51
N SER A 21 -7.65 -1.37 -25.98
CA SER A 21 -8.42 -0.14 -26.22
C SER A 21 -8.00 0.49 -27.55
N ALA A 22 -8.95 0.61 -28.48
CA ALA A 22 -8.73 1.37 -29.71
C ALA A 22 -8.60 2.86 -29.38
N GLU A 23 -7.42 3.43 -29.62
CA GLU A 23 -7.13 4.84 -29.31
C GLU A 23 -7.88 5.79 -30.28
N PRO A 24 -8.59 6.81 -29.79
CA PRO A 24 -9.30 7.74 -30.66
C PRO A 24 -8.31 8.56 -31.52
N PRO A 25 -8.68 8.90 -32.77
CA PRO A 25 -7.81 9.67 -33.65
C PRO A 25 -7.45 11.02 -33.03
N GLY A 26 -6.15 11.28 -32.88
CA GLY A 26 -5.61 12.48 -32.21
C GLY A 26 -5.25 12.29 -30.74
N PHE A 27 -5.55 11.13 -30.14
CA PHE A 27 -5.16 10.84 -28.75
C PHE A 27 -3.66 10.66 -28.58
N SER A 28 -3.00 9.98 -29.53
CA SER A 28 -1.54 9.80 -29.53
C SER A 28 -0.79 11.14 -29.59
N SER A 29 -1.28 12.12 -30.35
CA SER A 29 -0.62 13.43 -30.46
C SER A 29 -0.85 14.32 -29.24
N LEU A 30 -1.96 14.12 -28.51
CA LEU A 30 -2.25 14.78 -27.24
C LEU A 30 -1.42 14.16 -26.11
N LEU A 31 -1.21 12.84 -26.14
CA LEU A 31 -0.26 12.14 -25.28
C LEU A 31 1.20 12.52 -25.60
N ASP A 32 1.59 12.69 -26.86
CA ASP A 32 2.94 13.17 -27.20
C ASP A 32 3.19 14.59 -26.67
N ARG A 33 2.15 15.44 -26.66
CA ARG A 33 2.21 16.78 -26.04
C ARG A 33 2.29 16.71 -24.51
N LEU A 34 1.73 15.68 -23.89
CA LEU A 34 1.87 15.35 -22.48
C LEU A 34 3.00 14.34 -22.31
N SER A 35 4.25 14.80 -22.37
CA SER A 35 5.41 13.90 -22.27
C SER A 35 5.24 12.84 -21.18
N LEU A 36 5.60 11.59 -21.48
CA LEU A 36 5.45 10.48 -20.54
C LEU A 36 6.12 10.77 -19.19
N ASP A 37 7.18 11.58 -19.19
CA ASP A 37 7.86 12.01 -17.97
C ASP A 37 7.02 12.98 -17.13
N ASN A 38 6.26 13.87 -17.76
CA ASN A 38 5.30 14.74 -17.06
C ASN A 38 4.16 13.93 -16.45
N VAL A 39 3.66 12.91 -17.17
CA VAL A 39 2.63 12.01 -16.65
C VAL A 39 3.17 11.21 -15.46
N ARG A 40 4.36 10.61 -15.58
CA ARG A 40 5.01 9.88 -14.48
C ARG A 40 5.26 10.77 -13.27
N LEU A 41 5.71 12.01 -13.48
CA LEU A 41 5.94 12.97 -12.41
C LEU A 41 4.62 13.32 -11.69
N ALA A 42 3.55 13.58 -12.45
CA ALA A 42 2.23 13.85 -11.90
C ALA A 42 1.72 12.67 -11.05
N TYR A 43 1.85 11.43 -11.55
CA TYR A 43 1.50 10.23 -10.79
C TYR A 43 2.34 10.04 -9.53
N ARG A 44 3.65 10.31 -9.58
CA ARG A 44 4.52 10.23 -8.38
C ARG A 44 4.14 11.24 -7.31
N LEU A 45 3.82 12.48 -7.70
CA LEU A 45 3.38 13.52 -6.78
C LEU A 45 2.00 13.20 -6.20
N TYR A 46 1.10 12.69 -7.03
CA TYR A 46 -0.24 12.29 -6.61
C TYR A 46 -0.22 11.07 -5.67
N ALA A 47 0.62 10.08 -5.94
CA ALA A 47 0.86 8.94 -5.07
C ALA A 47 1.37 9.38 -3.69
N CYS A 48 2.38 10.27 -3.67
CA CYS A 48 2.89 10.86 -2.42
C CYS A 48 1.78 11.58 -1.62
N PHE A 49 0.93 12.35 -2.30
CA PHE A 49 -0.21 12.99 -1.65
C PHE A 49 -1.21 11.98 -1.09
N TYR A 50 -1.53 10.92 -1.85
CA TYR A 50 -2.38 9.82 -1.40
C TYR A 50 -1.80 9.13 -0.17
N ASP A 51 -0.51 8.82 -0.17
CA ASP A 51 0.16 8.18 0.96
C ASP A 51 0.10 9.05 2.22
N ILE A 52 0.30 10.36 2.09
CA ILE A 52 0.18 11.30 3.22
C ILE A 52 -1.25 11.35 3.74
N LEU A 53 -2.24 11.47 2.86
CA LEU A 53 -3.64 11.59 3.25
C LEU A 53 -4.12 10.29 3.92
N PHE A 54 -3.94 9.15 3.28
CA PHE A 54 -4.32 7.85 3.82
C PHE A 54 -3.53 7.50 5.07
N GLY A 55 -2.23 7.81 5.11
CA GLY A 55 -1.43 7.68 6.31
C GLY A 55 -2.04 8.44 7.49
N ARG A 56 -2.41 9.71 7.28
CA ARG A 56 -3.01 10.55 8.32
C ARG A 56 -4.41 10.11 8.73
N VAL A 57 -5.26 9.76 7.77
CA VAL A 57 -6.66 9.35 8.04
C VAL A 57 -6.71 7.99 8.74
N CYS A 58 -5.85 7.05 8.38
CA CYS A 58 -5.85 5.70 8.95
C CYS A 58 -5.03 5.58 10.25
N GLN A 59 -4.15 6.54 10.54
CA GLN A 59 -3.30 6.50 11.74
C GLN A 59 -4.08 6.46 13.06
N PRO A 60 -5.16 7.23 13.27
CA PRO A 60 -5.98 7.14 14.48
C PRO A 60 -6.59 5.75 14.66
N GLY A 61 -7.18 5.19 13.61
CA GLY A 61 -7.76 3.84 13.65
C GLY A 61 -6.73 2.79 14.02
N ARG A 62 -5.53 2.85 13.42
CA ARG A 62 -4.42 1.96 13.74
C ARG A 62 -4.02 2.04 15.22
N ARG A 63 -3.92 3.26 15.78
CA ARG A 63 -3.59 3.46 17.19
C ARG A 63 -4.66 2.90 18.11
N SER A 64 -5.93 3.15 17.81
CA SER A 64 -7.06 2.64 18.60
C SER A 64 -7.10 1.11 18.59
N SER A 65 -6.85 0.46 17.45
CA SER A 65 -6.75 -0.99 17.37
C SER A 65 -5.62 -1.53 18.25
N VAL A 66 -4.42 -0.96 18.19
CA VAL A 66 -3.30 -1.40 19.02
C VAL A 66 -3.59 -1.18 20.51
N GLN A 67 -4.20 -0.05 20.88
CA GLN A 67 -4.59 0.22 22.27
C GLN A 67 -5.57 -0.81 22.81
N LEU A 68 -6.55 -1.23 22.01
CA LEU A 68 -7.52 -2.24 22.41
C LEU A 68 -6.87 -3.59 22.67
N VAL A 69 -5.90 -3.98 21.86
CA VAL A 69 -5.25 -5.29 21.99
C VAL A 69 -4.18 -5.28 23.09
N ASN A 70 -3.59 -4.11 23.38
CA ASN A 70 -2.65 -3.92 24.47
C ASN A 70 -3.29 -4.00 25.89
N THR A 71 -4.58 -4.28 26.04
CA THR A 71 -5.21 -4.41 27.37
C THR A 71 -4.85 -5.72 28.06
N GLU A 72 -4.51 -6.76 27.31
CA GLU A 72 -4.20 -8.10 27.81
C GLU A 72 -2.72 -8.44 27.59
N ALA A 73 -2.14 -9.22 28.50
CA ALA A 73 -0.75 -9.70 28.39
C ALA A 73 -0.66 -11.01 27.60
N ASP A 74 0.56 -11.35 27.15
CA ASP A 74 0.92 -12.64 26.53
C ASP A 74 0.07 -13.06 25.30
N GLN A 75 -0.42 -12.07 24.54
CA GLN A 75 -1.26 -12.34 23.39
C GLN A 75 -0.48 -12.77 22.15
N HIS A 76 -1.15 -13.57 21.31
CA HIS A 76 -0.68 -13.93 19.97
C HIS A 76 -1.50 -13.18 18.91
N ILE A 77 -0.89 -12.21 18.25
CA ILE A 77 -1.56 -11.31 17.30
C ILE A 77 -1.12 -11.62 15.88
N LEU A 78 -2.09 -11.66 14.96
CA LEU A 78 -1.84 -11.66 13.51
C LEU A 78 -2.15 -10.26 12.95
N GLU A 79 -1.15 -9.57 12.43
CA GLU A 79 -1.32 -8.31 11.72
C GLU A 79 -1.38 -8.57 10.21
N VAL A 80 -2.57 -8.32 9.63
CA VAL A 80 -2.83 -8.52 8.20
C VAL A 80 -2.61 -7.21 7.46
N ARG A 81 -1.90 -7.26 6.32
CA ARG A 81 -1.44 -6.09 5.55
C ARG A 81 -0.51 -5.20 6.38
N VAL A 82 0.52 -5.81 6.98
CA VAL A 82 1.47 -5.10 7.86
C VAL A 82 2.23 -3.98 7.13
N GLY A 83 2.45 -4.11 5.82
CA GLY A 83 3.22 -3.15 5.03
C GLY A 83 4.62 -2.94 5.62
N THR A 84 4.99 -1.67 5.83
CA THR A 84 6.27 -1.30 6.48
C THR A 84 6.28 -1.45 8.01
N GLY A 85 5.20 -1.99 8.61
CA GLY A 85 5.08 -2.23 10.05
C GLY A 85 5.02 -0.99 10.96
N PRO A 86 4.34 0.11 10.60
CA PRO A 86 4.32 1.32 11.43
C PRO A 86 3.58 1.16 12.77
N ALA A 87 2.77 0.12 12.95
CA ALA A 87 2.12 -0.21 14.21
C ALA A 87 2.96 -1.11 15.13
N LEU A 88 3.94 -1.84 14.59
CA LEU A 88 4.71 -2.83 15.34
C LEU A 88 5.35 -2.27 16.63
N PRO A 89 5.93 -1.04 16.62
CA PRO A 89 6.51 -0.47 17.84
C PRO A 89 5.49 -0.04 18.91
N LEU A 90 4.19 -0.03 18.57
CA LEU A 90 3.11 0.40 19.46
C LEU A 90 2.54 -0.77 20.30
N TYR A 91 2.81 -2.01 19.90
CA TYR A 91 2.40 -3.18 20.68
C TYR A 91 3.26 -3.36 21.92
N ARG A 92 2.73 -4.06 22.92
CA ARG A 92 3.49 -4.39 24.12
C ARG A 92 4.62 -5.38 23.82
N GLY A 93 5.70 -5.29 24.60
CA GLY A 93 6.88 -6.16 24.44
C GLY A 93 6.67 -7.62 24.83
N ASP A 94 5.62 -7.93 25.58
CA ASP A 94 5.20 -9.29 25.97
C ASP A 94 4.31 -9.97 24.92
N THR A 95 3.96 -9.26 23.85
CA THR A 95 3.06 -9.75 22.81
C THR A 95 3.81 -10.43 21.68
N ARG A 96 3.32 -11.59 21.22
CA ARG A 96 3.86 -12.28 20.05
C ARG A 96 3.07 -11.88 18.80
N ILE A 97 3.73 -11.20 17.87
CA ILE A 97 3.10 -10.70 16.64
C ILE A 97 3.61 -11.47 15.41
N VAL A 98 2.68 -11.85 14.53
CA VAL A 98 2.95 -12.36 13.19
C VAL A 98 2.39 -11.36 12.19
N GLY A 99 3.23 -10.80 11.33
CA GLY A 99 2.80 -9.90 10.25
C GLY A 99 2.74 -10.63 8.91
N ILE A 100 1.68 -10.42 8.13
CA ILE A 100 1.55 -10.89 6.76
C ILE A 100 1.26 -9.73 5.81
N ASP A 101 1.87 -9.72 4.63
CA ASP A 101 1.57 -8.78 3.55
C ASP A 101 1.79 -9.41 2.17
N VAL A 102 1.10 -8.89 1.16
CA VAL A 102 1.09 -9.38 -0.23
C VAL A 102 1.97 -8.50 -1.14
N SER A 103 2.62 -7.46 -0.58
CA SER A 103 3.44 -6.50 -1.31
C SER A 103 4.71 -7.10 -1.92
#